data_AF-A0A3B8LQF7-F1
#
_entry.id   AF-A0A3B8LQF7-F1
#
_cell.length_a   1.000
_cell.length_b   1.000
_cell.length_c   1.000
_cell.angle_alpha   90.00
_cell.angle_beta   90.00
_cell.angle_gamma   90.00
#
_symmetry.space_group_name_H-M   'P 1'
#
loop_
_entity.id
_entity.type
_entity.pdbx_description
1 polymer ?
#
loop_
_entity_poly.entity_id
_entity_poly.type
_entity_poly.pdbx_seq_one_letter_code
_entity_poly.pdbx_strand_id
1 'polypeptide(L)'
;LVTAPLNKAALAAAGVDVPGHTELLARACHSDSVAMMLYLPPAISPPHGLGVAHVTLHTSIASVPGLLSTGSILERIDLIDGFLRQVGCPAPRIGICALNPHAGEDGLFGDEEQTLIAPAIEKAIAGGINARGPLPADALLRRAVRGEFDGVVAMYHDQGHIALKLVGFDSAVNITLGLPIIRTSPSHGTAFDIAWQGTADPDGMLAAIDTAIRLCQNRPDRQPASQQLQKQED
;
A
#
# COMPACT_ATOMS: atom_id res chain seq x y z
N LEU A 1 5.12 4.45 -14.19
CA LEU A 1 6.04 5.48 -13.66
C LEU A 1 6.78 4.89 -12.47
N VAL A 2 8.11 4.97 -12.45
CA VAL A 2 8.91 4.65 -11.27
C VAL A 2 9.62 5.93 -10.86
N THR A 3 9.41 6.39 -9.62
CA THR A 3 9.99 7.66 -9.15
C THR A 3 11.21 7.39 -8.28
N ALA A 4 12.31 8.10 -8.51
CA ALA A 4 13.41 8.17 -7.56
C ALA A 4 13.02 9.00 -6.32
N PRO A 5 13.77 8.95 -5.20
CA PRO A 5 13.51 9.77 -4.03
C PRO A 5 13.53 11.27 -4.34
N LEU A 6 12.65 12.06 -3.69
CA LEU A 6 12.65 13.53 -3.77
C LEU A 6 12.92 14.15 -2.40
N ASN A 7 13.42 15.39 -2.39
CA ASN A 7 13.60 16.16 -1.17
C ASN A 7 12.40 17.10 -0.94
N LYS A 8 11.61 16.83 0.10
CA LYS A 8 10.40 17.61 0.43
C LYS A 8 10.72 19.04 0.89
N ALA A 9 11.83 19.24 1.60
CA ALA A 9 12.24 20.55 2.07
C ALA A 9 12.61 21.48 0.90
N ALA A 10 13.24 20.94 -0.14
CA ALA A 10 13.55 21.67 -1.37
C ALA A 10 12.27 22.06 -2.13
N LEU A 11 11.25 21.19 -2.18
CA LEU A 11 9.94 21.54 -2.75
C LEU A 11 9.29 22.70 -1.99
N ALA A 12 9.26 22.63 -0.67
CA ALA A 12 8.69 23.67 0.17
C ALA A 12 9.46 25.01 0.01
N ALA A 13 10.80 24.96 -0.01
CA ALA A 13 11.65 26.13 -0.23
C ALA A 13 11.45 26.76 -1.62
N ALA A 14 11.08 25.95 -2.63
CA ALA A 14 10.72 26.40 -3.96
C ALA A 14 9.27 26.91 -4.06
N GLY A 15 8.51 26.96 -2.96
CA GLY A 15 7.12 27.42 -2.94
C GLY A 15 6.12 26.40 -3.51
N VAL A 16 6.51 25.13 -3.61
CA VAL A 16 5.61 24.06 -4.09
C VAL A 16 4.82 23.51 -2.90
N ASP A 17 3.55 23.89 -2.79
CA ASP A 17 2.66 23.49 -1.70
C ASP A 17 2.06 22.08 -1.92
N VAL A 18 2.93 21.09 -1.83
CA VAL A 18 2.61 19.64 -1.88
C VAL A 18 3.54 18.84 -0.95
N PRO A 19 3.01 17.88 -0.18
CA PRO A 19 3.83 17.05 0.71
C PRO A 19 4.82 16.10 0.00
N GLY A 20 4.56 15.73 -1.26
CA GLY A 20 5.44 14.83 -2.01
C GLY A 20 4.84 14.27 -3.29
N HIS A 21 5.40 13.15 -3.75
CA HIS A 21 5.04 12.51 -5.03
C HIS A 21 3.56 12.13 -5.11
N THR A 22 3.01 11.55 -4.05
CA THR A 22 1.64 11.03 -4.04
C THR A 22 0.65 12.17 -4.31
N GLU A 23 0.79 13.29 -3.61
CA GLU A 23 -0.10 14.44 -3.75
C GLU A 23 0.13 15.20 -5.05
N LEU A 24 1.40 15.31 -5.50
CA LEU A 24 1.73 15.86 -6.82
C LEU A 24 1.04 15.10 -7.95
N LEU A 25 1.12 13.77 -7.91
CA LEU A 25 0.56 12.91 -8.95
C LEU A 25 -0.96 12.84 -8.85
N ALA A 26 -1.53 12.80 -7.65
CA ALA A 26 -2.98 12.86 -7.46
C ALA A 26 -3.57 14.13 -8.10
N ARG A 27 -2.95 15.30 -7.85
CA ARG A 27 -3.34 16.57 -8.48
C ARG A 27 -3.21 16.51 -10.01
N ALA A 28 -2.09 16.00 -10.52
CA ALA A 28 -1.84 15.91 -11.97
C ALA A 28 -2.77 14.92 -12.69
N CYS A 29 -3.21 13.87 -11.99
CA CYS A 29 -4.10 12.84 -12.52
C CYS A 29 -5.59 13.10 -12.23
N HIS A 30 -5.93 14.23 -11.59
CA HIS A 30 -7.29 14.51 -11.13
C HIS A 30 -7.90 13.35 -10.33
N SER A 31 -7.10 12.75 -9.45
CA SER A 31 -7.51 11.62 -8.62
C SER A 31 -7.86 12.11 -7.22
N ASP A 32 -9.14 12.07 -6.87
CA ASP A 32 -9.65 12.55 -5.59
C ASP A 32 -9.37 11.58 -4.42
N SER A 33 -9.10 10.31 -4.76
CA SER A 33 -8.75 9.27 -3.80
C SER A 33 -7.44 8.59 -4.18
N VAL A 34 -6.48 8.71 -3.27
CA VAL A 34 -5.22 7.97 -3.34
C VAL A 34 -4.86 7.43 -1.96
N ALA A 35 -4.27 6.25 -1.93
CA ALA A 35 -3.75 5.67 -0.70
C ALA A 35 -2.28 5.26 -0.89
N MET A 36 -1.48 5.43 0.16
CA MET A 36 -0.14 4.88 0.21
C MET A 36 -0.21 3.43 0.70
N MET A 37 0.47 2.56 -0.03
CA MET A 37 0.71 1.18 0.39
C MET A 37 2.21 0.89 0.36
N LEU A 38 2.70 0.22 1.39
CA LEU A 38 4.01 -0.43 1.33
C LEU A 38 3.81 -1.86 0.85
N TYR A 39 4.64 -2.29 -0.08
CA TYR A 39 4.56 -3.60 -0.67
C TYR A 39 5.90 -4.32 -0.57
N LEU A 40 5.89 -5.50 0.06
CA LEU A 40 7.02 -6.42 0.05
C LEU A 40 6.84 -7.40 -1.12
N PRO A 41 7.74 -7.39 -2.12
CA PRO A 41 7.61 -8.25 -3.29
C PRO A 41 7.81 -9.74 -2.94
N PRO A 42 7.43 -10.68 -3.84
CA PRO A 42 7.48 -12.12 -3.61
C PRO A 42 8.82 -12.69 -3.18
N ALA A 43 9.92 -12.06 -3.59
CA ALA A 43 11.27 -12.45 -3.20
C ALA A 43 11.45 -12.46 -1.66
N ILE A 44 10.59 -11.73 -0.94
CA ILE A 44 10.66 -11.54 0.51
C ILE A 44 9.41 -12.08 1.22
N SER A 45 8.24 -12.07 0.57
CA SER A 45 6.96 -12.45 1.21
C SER A 45 6.06 -13.34 0.33
N PRO A 46 5.30 -14.30 0.89
CA PRO A 46 4.70 -15.40 0.11
C PRO A 46 3.48 -15.03 -0.74
N PRO A 47 3.08 -15.92 -1.66
CA PRO A 47 3.73 -16.11 -2.97
C PRO A 47 3.53 -14.90 -3.91
N HIS A 48 2.61 -13.99 -3.58
CA HIS A 48 2.32 -12.81 -4.41
C HIS A 48 2.91 -11.53 -3.84
N GLY A 49 3.63 -11.59 -2.71
CA GLY A 49 4.06 -10.44 -1.95
C GLY A 49 3.05 -10.07 -0.86
N LEU A 50 3.39 -9.08 -0.03
CA LEU A 50 2.55 -8.59 1.06
C LEU A 50 2.36 -7.08 0.94
N GLY A 51 1.12 -6.65 0.74
CA GLY A 51 0.75 -5.23 0.75
C GLY A 51 0.28 -4.78 2.14
N VAL A 52 0.64 -3.57 2.56
CA VAL A 52 0.09 -2.92 3.74
C VAL A 52 -0.36 -1.50 3.39
N ALA A 53 -1.67 -1.31 3.35
CA ALA A 53 -2.31 -0.02 3.13
C ALA A 53 -2.64 0.63 4.47
N HIS A 54 -2.53 1.95 4.54
CA HIS A 54 -2.76 2.71 5.77
C HIS A 54 -3.98 3.59 5.62
N VAL A 55 -4.89 3.54 6.60
CA VAL A 55 -6.08 4.38 6.62
C VAL A 55 -5.70 5.81 6.94
N THR A 56 -4.81 6.03 7.90
CA THR A 56 -4.23 7.35 8.18
C THR A 56 -2.71 7.30 8.00
N LEU A 57 -2.13 8.40 7.51
CA LEU A 57 -0.69 8.53 7.23
C LEU A 57 -0.02 9.52 8.19
N HIS A 58 0.53 10.63 7.68
CA HIS A 58 1.30 11.60 8.46
C HIS A 58 0.36 12.50 9.31
N THR A 59 -0.15 11.97 10.42
CA THR A 59 -0.99 12.68 11.40
C THR A 59 -0.55 12.37 12.83
N SER A 60 -0.99 13.19 13.79
CA SER A 60 -0.73 12.91 15.21
C SER A 60 -1.51 11.68 15.66
N ILE A 61 -0.95 10.87 16.55
CA ILE A 61 -1.65 9.69 17.07
C ILE A 61 -2.98 10.06 17.74
N ALA A 62 -3.06 11.21 18.41
CA ALA A 62 -4.26 11.72 19.05
C ALA A 62 -5.38 12.07 18.02
N SER A 63 -5.01 12.37 16.78
CA SER A 63 -5.96 12.67 15.70
C SER A 63 -6.49 11.42 15.01
N VAL A 64 -5.83 10.27 15.14
CA VAL A 64 -6.16 9.05 14.38
C VAL A 64 -7.64 8.65 14.56
N PRO A 65 -8.19 8.49 15.78
CA PRO A 65 -9.57 8.03 15.93
C PRO A 65 -10.59 8.93 15.22
N GLY A 66 -10.41 10.26 15.32
CA GLY A 66 -11.30 11.25 14.70
C GLY A 66 -11.19 11.37 13.17
N LEU A 67 -10.15 10.78 12.56
CA LEU A 67 -9.96 10.76 11.11
C LEU A 67 -10.46 9.45 10.48
N LEU A 68 -10.74 8.43 11.29
CA LEU A 68 -11.28 7.16 10.81
C LEU A 68 -12.77 7.30 10.50
N SER A 69 -13.17 6.63 9.43
CA SER A 69 -14.57 6.40 9.10
C SER A 69 -14.72 5.07 8.40
N THR A 70 -15.91 4.46 8.50
CA THR A 70 -16.25 3.24 7.76
C THR A 70 -15.94 3.36 6.26
N GLY A 71 -16.29 4.50 5.65
CA GLY A 71 -16.04 4.73 4.22
C GLY A 71 -14.55 4.76 3.89
N SER A 72 -13.76 5.44 4.71
CA SER A 72 -12.31 5.52 4.53
C SER A 72 -11.61 4.15 4.69
N ILE A 73 -12.09 3.31 5.61
CA ILE A 73 -11.55 1.96 5.81
C ILE A 73 -11.92 1.07 4.62
N LEU A 74 -13.19 1.08 4.21
CA LEU A 74 -13.69 0.31 3.07
C LEU A 74 -12.91 0.65 1.79
N GLU A 75 -12.72 1.94 1.52
CA GLU A 75 -11.93 2.39 0.38
C GLU A 75 -10.51 1.81 0.37
N ARG A 76 -9.86 1.70 1.54
CA ARG A 76 -8.52 1.10 1.63
C ARG A 76 -8.55 -0.41 1.40
N ILE A 77 -9.62 -1.08 1.81
CA ILE A 77 -9.86 -2.50 1.52
C ILE A 77 -10.03 -2.72 0.00
N ASP A 78 -10.82 -1.88 -0.66
CA ASP A 78 -11.06 -1.98 -2.10
C ASP A 78 -9.78 -1.72 -2.90
N LEU A 79 -9.03 -0.67 -2.53
CA LEU A 79 -7.79 -0.31 -3.20
C LEU A 79 -6.71 -1.40 -3.06
N ILE A 80 -6.57 -2.02 -1.88
CA ILE A 80 -5.58 -3.09 -1.70
C ILE A 80 -6.00 -4.39 -2.40
N ASP A 81 -7.29 -4.74 -2.41
CA ASP A 81 -7.81 -5.89 -3.17
C ASP A 81 -7.52 -5.75 -4.66
N GLY A 82 -7.86 -4.58 -5.24
CA GLY A 82 -7.61 -4.29 -6.65
C GLY A 82 -6.13 -4.37 -7.00
N PHE A 83 -5.26 -3.80 -6.17
CA PHE A 83 -3.81 -3.88 -6.37
C PHE A 83 -3.31 -5.33 -6.32
N LEU A 84 -3.73 -6.12 -5.32
CA LEU A 84 -3.25 -7.49 -5.18
C LEU A 84 -3.71 -8.36 -6.34
N ARG A 85 -4.94 -8.15 -6.86
CA ARG A 85 -5.38 -8.77 -8.12
C ARG A 85 -4.48 -8.38 -9.29
N GLN A 86 -4.18 -7.08 -9.41
CA GLN A 86 -3.30 -6.58 -10.47
C GLN A 86 -1.87 -7.12 -10.35
N VAL A 87 -1.36 -7.39 -9.15
CA VAL A 87 -0.03 -7.99 -8.97
C VAL A 87 -0.01 -9.51 -9.22
N GLY A 88 -1.18 -10.09 -9.52
CA GLY A 88 -1.34 -11.50 -9.89
C GLY A 88 -1.87 -12.40 -8.77
N CYS A 89 -2.50 -11.83 -7.73
CA CYS A 89 -3.19 -12.58 -6.68
C CYS A 89 -4.71 -12.64 -6.99
N PRO A 90 -5.23 -13.70 -7.62
CA PRO A 90 -6.62 -13.73 -8.09
C PRO A 90 -7.68 -13.78 -6.98
N ALA A 91 -7.29 -14.21 -5.76
CA ALA A 91 -8.17 -14.26 -4.60
C ALA A 91 -7.45 -13.73 -3.34
N PRO A 92 -7.24 -12.41 -3.24
CA PRO A 92 -6.49 -11.81 -2.12
C PRO A 92 -7.17 -12.08 -0.79
N ARG A 93 -6.40 -12.47 0.23
CA ARG A 93 -6.84 -12.55 1.63
C ARG A 93 -6.39 -11.28 2.34
N ILE A 94 -7.34 -10.47 2.77
CA ILE A 94 -7.04 -9.15 3.36
C ILE A 94 -7.35 -9.18 4.85
N GLY A 95 -6.34 -8.90 5.66
CA GLY A 95 -6.49 -8.76 7.10
C GLY A 95 -6.68 -7.30 7.50
N ILE A 96 -7.61 -7.03 8.40
CA ILE A 96 -7.89 -5.67 8.86
C ILE A 96 -7.46 -5.54 10.31
N CYS A 97 -6.53 -4.62 10.59
CA CYS A 97 -6.11 -4.33 11.94
C CYS A 97 -7.26 -3.73 12.75
N ALA A 98 -7.35 -4.11 14.02
CA ALA A 98 -8.01 -3.28 15.02
C ALA A 98 -7.29 -1.93 15.16
N LEU A 99 -8.00 -0.92 15.64
CA LEU A 99 -7.37 0.33 16.11
C LEU A 99 -6.81 0.11 17.51
N ASN A 100 -7.65 -0.42 18.40
CA ASN A 100 -7.38 -0.57 19.81
C ASN A 100 -6.66 -1.91 20.10
N PRO A 101 -5.88 -1.98 21.19
CA PRO A 101 -5.33 -3.24 21.69
C PRO A 101 -6.44 -4.28 21.84
N HIS A 102 -6.12 -5.55 21.55
CA HIS A 102 -7.06 -6.66 21.69
C HIS A 102 -8.41 -6.46 20.96
N ALA A 103 -8.44 -5.65 19.90
CA ALA A 103 -9.66 -5.33 19.17
C ALA A 103 -10.76 -4.69 20.04
N GLY A 104 -10.35 -3.81 20.95
CA GLY A 104 -11.26 -3.06 21.82
C GLY A 104 -11.71 -3.83 23.06
N GLU A 105 -11.41 -5.13 23.18
CA GLU A 105 -11.79 -5.99 24.31
C GLU A 105 -13.27 -5.82 24.69
N ASP A 106 -14.16 -6.12 23.73
CA ASP A 106 -15.62 -5.96 23.84
C ASP A 106 -16.09 -4.54 24.23
N GLY A 107 -15.34 -3.51 23.84
CA GLY A 107 -15.66 -2.10 24.09
C GLY A 107 -14.94 -1.51 25.30
N LEU A 108 -14.17 -2.31 26.05
CA LEU A 108 -13.41 -1.85 27.22
C LEU A 108 -12.33 -0.83 26.84
N PHE A 109 -11.74 -0.94 25.66
CA PHE A 109 -10.64 -0.08 25.19
C PHE A 109 -11.02 0.89 24.08
N GLY A 110 -12.32 1.05 23.81
CA GLY A 110 -12.83 1.85 22.70
C GLY A 110 -13.85 1.05 21.88
N ASP A 111 -14.67 1.75 21.09
CA ASP A 111 -15.76 1.16 20.31
C ASP A 111 -15.55 1.29 18.80
N GLU A 112 -14.42 1.84 18.34
CA GLU A 112 -14.12 2.08 16.93
C GLU A 112 -14.12 0.78 16.11
N GLU A 113 -13.76 -0.35 16.72
CA GLU A 113 -13.90 -1.66 16.11
C GLU A 113 -15.34 -1.97 15.71
N GLN A 114 -16.30 -1.70 16.59
CA GLN A 114 -17.71 -2.02 16.38
C GLN A 114 -18.41 -0.95 15.53
N THR A 115 -18.06 0.32 15.73
CA THR A 115 -18.77 1.45 15.12
C THR A 115 -18.23 1.82 13.74
N LEU A 116 -16.94 1.58 13.48
CA LEU A 116 -16.27 2.00 12.24
C LEU A 116 -15.73 0.83 11.43
N ILE A 117 -14.94 -0.06 12.07
CA ILE A 117 -14.13 -1.08 11.37
C ILE A 117 -14.99 -2.28 10.94
N ALA A 118 -15.74 -2.90 11.85
CA ALA A 118 -16.60 -4.04 11.54
C ALA A 118 -17.62 -3.73 10.43
N PRO A 119 -18.32 -2.57 10.42
CA PRO A 119 -19.19 -2.20 9.31
C PRO A 119 -18.47 -2.05 7.96
N ALA A 120 -17.19 -1.67 7.96
CA ALA A 120 -16.41 -1.57 6.72
C ALA A 120 -16.08 -2.96 6.17
N ILE A 121 -15.74 -3.89 7.08
CA ILE A 121 -15.45 -5.29 6.76
C ILE A 121 -16.69 -5.99 6.21
N GLU A 122 -17.85 -5.80 6.85
CA GLU A 122 -19.12 -6.34 6.38
C GLU A 122 -19.46 -5.88 4.96
N LYS A 123 -19.28 -4.58 4.68
CA LYS A 123 -19.47 -4.02 3.33
C LYS A 123 -18.49 -4.61 2.32
N ALA A 124 -17.23 -4.77 2.67
CA ALA A 124 -16.22 -5.38 1.80
C ALA A 124 -16.57 -6.84 1.48
N ILE A 125 -16.97 -7.63 2.49
CA ILE A 125 -17.41 -9.02 2.32
C ILE A 125 -18.66 -9.09 1.43
N ALA A 126 -19.64 -8.21 1.64
CA ALA A 126 -20.82 -8.12 0.77
C ALA A 126 -20.45 -7.76 -0.69
N GLY A 127 -19.34 -7.02 -0.89
CA GLY A 127 -18.74 -6.73 -2.19
C GLY A 127 -17.92 -7.88 -2.78
N GLY A 128 -17.78 -9.02 -2.09
CA GLY A 128 -17.04 -10.19 -2.57
C GLY A 128 -15.54 -10.19 -2.22
N ILE A 129 -15.09 -9.27 -1.36
CA ILE A 129 -13.70 -9.24 -0.89
C ILE A 129 -13.52 -10.21 0.27
N ASN A 130 -12.47 -11.02 0.24
CA ASN A 130 -12.10 -11.93 1.32
C ASN A 130 -11.35 -11.16 2.43
N ALA A 131 -12.10 -10.34 3.16
CA ALA A 131 -11.62 -9.56 4.30
C ALA A 131 -11.84 -10.31 5.62
N ARG A 132 -10.90 -10.18 6.57
CA ARG A 132 -11.01 -10.73 7.93
C ARG A 132 -10.54 -9.73 8.97
N GLY A 133 -11.36 -9.52 10.00
CA GLY A 133 -11.04 -8.71 11.18
C GLY A 133 -12.28 -8.09 11.84
N PRO A 134 -12.11 -7.07 12.69
CA PRO A 134 -10.82 -6.51 13.12
C PRO A 134 -9.97 -7.54 13.88
N LEU A 135 -8.66 -7.54 13.66
CA LEU A 135 -7.71 -8.42 14.35
C LEU A 135 -6.67 -7.59 15.11
N PRO A 136 -6.22 -8.03 16.30
CA PRO A 136 -5.08 -7.41 16.98
C PRO A 136 -3.88 -7.31 16.03
N ALA A 137 -3.33 -6.10 15.89
CA ALA A 137 -2.36 -5.79 14.84
C ALA A 137 -1.06 -6.60 14.95
N ASP A 138 -0.61 -6.85 16.17
CA ASP A 138 0.57 -7.67 16.49
C ASP A 138 0.43 -9.11 16.00
N ALA A 139 -0.73 -9.73 16.27
CA ALA A 139 -1.05 -11.08 15.82
C ALA A 139 -1.23 -11.11 14.30
N LEU A 140 -1.94 -10.12 13.74
CA LEU A 140 -2.22 -10.06 12.31
C LEU A 140 -0.94 -9.92 11.48
N LEU A 141 -0.06 -8.98 11.79
CA LEU A 141 1.14 -8.73 10.99
C LEU A 141 2.07 -9.95 11.00
N ARG A 142 2.20 -10.64 12.14
CA ARG A 142 2.95 -11.90 12.21
C ARG A 142 2.35 -12.99 11.30
N ARG A 143 1.02 -13.11 11.26
CA ARG A 143 0.32 -14.08 10.41
C ARG A 143 0.44 -13.72 8.93
N ALA A 144 0.38 -12.43 8.60
CA ALA A 144 0.55 -11.92 7.25
C ALA A 144 1.96 -12.22 6.71
N VAL A 145 3.01 -11.96 7.49
CA VAL A 145 4.40 -12.31 7.14
C VAL A 145 4.58 -13.82 6.94
N ARG A 146 3.79 -14.65 7.64
CA ARG A 146 3.76 -16.10 7.46
C ARG A 146 2.94 -16.58 6.26
N GLY A 147 2.35 -15.66 5.49
CA GLY A 147 1.59 -15.97 4.28
C GLY A 147 0.13 -16.34 4.52
N GLU A 148 -0.44 -16.09 5.71
CA GLU A 148 -1.88 -16.26 5.94
C GLU A 148 -2.74 -15.17 5.25
N PHE A 149 -2.13 -14.01 4.98
CA PHE A 149 -2.74 -12.85 4.34
C PHE A 149 -1.84 -12.34 3.22
N ASP A 150 -2.45 -11.82 2.16
CA ASP A 150 -1.77 -11.21 1.02
C ASP A 150 -1.76 -9.66 1.15
N GLY A 151 -2.70 -9.12 1.93
CA GLY A 151 -2.81 -7.69 2.25
C GLY A 151 -3.19 -7.43 3.69
N VAL A 152 -2.74 -6.30 4.23
CA VAL A 152 -3.16 -5.78 5.53
C VAL A 152 -3.64 -4.33 5.39
N VAL A 153 -4.74 -3.99 6.04
CA VAL A 153 -5.17 -2.60 6.23
C VAL A 153 -4.87 -2.19 7.67
N ALA A 154 -3.92 -1.27 7.82
CA ALA A 154 -3.52 -0.66 9.09
C ALA A 154 -4.28 0.64 9.32
N MET A 155 -4.73 0.90 10.54
CA MET A 155 -5.50 2.10 10.89
C MET A 155 -4.63 3.36 10.88
N TYR A 156 -3.34 3.24 11.21
CA TYR A 156 -2.38 4.34 11.24
C TYR A 156 -1.00 3.92 10.76
N HIS A 157 -0.17 4.91 10.41
CA HIS A 157 1.13 4.74 9.77
C HIS A 157 2.04 3.71 10.48
N ASP A 158 2.39 3.95 11.75
CA ASP A 158 3.37 3.12 12.46
C ASP A 158 2.86 1.70 12.74
N GLN A 159 1.54 1.49 12.78
CA GLN A 159 0.93 0.18 13.00
C GLN A 159 1.39 -0.84 11.95
N GLY A 160 1.42 -0.42 10.68
CA GLY A 160 1.86 -1.27 9.56
C GLY A 160 3.34 -1.09 9.23
N HIS A 161 3.86 0.15 9.29
CA HIS A 161 5.22 0.47 8.85
C HIS A 161 6.30 -0.24 9.66
N ILE A 162 6.14 -0.33 10.99
CA ILE A 162 7.15 -0.94 11.86
C ILE A 162 7.38 -2.40 11.46
N ALA A 163 6.31 -3.18 11.32
CA ALA A 163 6.41 -4.60 10.99
C ALA A 163 7.06 -4.83 9.62
N LEU A 164 6.67 -4.04 8.61
CA LEU A 164 7.23 -4.21 7.26
C LEU A 164 8.72 -3.82 7.21
N LYS A 165 9.10 -2.74 7.88
CA LYS A 165 10.51 -2.32 7.95
C LYS A 165 11.38 -3.33 8.68
N LEU A 166 10.86 -4.04 9.67
CA LEU A 166 11.60 -5.11 10.34
C LEU A 166 11.81 -6.35 9.45
N VAL A 167 10.93 -6.58 8.48
CA VAL A 167 10.93 -7.79 7.64
C VAL A 167 11.66 -7.59 6.32
N GLY A 168 11.58 -6.41 5.70
CA GLY A 168 12.08 -6.20 4.33
C GLY A 168 12.52 -4.78 4.03
N PHE A 169 13.21 -4.15 5.00
CA PHE A 169 13.61 -2.73 5.02
C PHE A 169 13.96 -2.14 3.64
N ASP A 170 15.04 -2.60 3.01
CA ASP A 170 15.58 -1.97 1.80
C ASP A 170 14.79 -2.26 0.52
N SER A 171 14.03 -3.35 0.52
CA SER A 171 13.32 -3.83 -0.67
C SER A 171 11.82 -3.51 -0.67
N ALA A 172 11.33 -2.85 0.39
CA ALA A 172 9.93 -2.41 0.45
C ALA A 172 9.68 -1.33 -0.61
N VAL A 173 8.62 -1.51 -1.39
CA VAL A 173 8.22 -0.60 -2.46
C VAL A 173 7.04 0.24 -2.00
N ASN A 174 7.15 1.55 -2.14
CA ASN A 174 6.03 2.47 -1.97
C ASN A 174 5.17 2.50 -3.24
N ILE A 175 3.90 2.15 -3.08
CA ILE A 175 2.89 2.16 -4.12
C ILE A 175 1.87 3.26 -3.82
N THR A 176 1.47 3.98 -4.85
CA THR A 176 0.34 4.91 -4.76
C THR A 176 -0.87 4.27 -5.44
N LEU A 177 -1.81 3.83 -4.62
CA LEU A 177 -3.08 3.26 -5.06
C LEU A 177 -4.06 4.37 -5.47
N GLY A 178 -5.00 4.05 -6.36
CA GLY A 178 -6.05 4.97 -6.80
C GLY A 178 -5.70 5.84 -8.01
N LEU A 179 -4.42 5.94 -8.39
CA LEU A 179 -4.03 6.65 -9.61
C LEU A 179 -4.43 5.86 -10.87
N PRO A 180 -4.75 6.55 -11.99
CA PRO A 180 -5.00 5.93 -13.29
C PRO A 180 -3.72 5.37 -13.95
N ILE A 181 -2.56 5.58 -13.32
CA ILE A 181 -1.25 5.10 -13.77
C ILE A 181 -0.63 4.19 -12.71
N ILE A 182 0.18 3.22 -13.16
CA ILE A 182 1.05 2.48 -12.26
C ILE A 182 2.15 3.43 -11.77
N ARG A 183 2.23 3.62 -10.45
CA ARG A 183 3.34 4.33 -9.81
C ARG A 183 3.94 3.53 -8.67
N THR A 184 5.24 3.30 -8.79
CA THR A 184 6.08 2.67 -7.76
C THR A 184 7.24 3.58 -7.38
N SER A 185 7.82 3.36 -6.20
CA SER A 185 8.91 4.17 -5.64
C SER A 185 9.68 3.35 -4.62
N PRO A 186 11.00 3.54 -4.47
CA PRO A 186 11.71 3.01 -3.32
C PRO A 186 11.16 3.62 -2.03
N SER A 187 11.40 2.94 -0.90
CA SER A 187 11.01 3.39 0.45
C SER A 187 12.11 4.18 1.19
N HIS A 188 13.28 4.38 0.56
CA HIS A 188 14.39 5.17 1.09
C HIS A 188 14.34 6.65 0.65
N GLY A 189 15.15 7.49 1.31
CA GLY A 189 15.28 8.93 1.04
C GLY A 189 16.33 9.25 -0.03
N THR A 190 16.67 10.55 -0.15
CA THR A 190 17.62 11.06 -1.16
C THR A 190 19.09 10.77 -0.87
N ALA A 191 19.43 10.40 0.37
CA ALA A 191 20.77 9.99 0.79
C ALA A 191 21.89 10.94 0.27
N PHE A 192 21.73 12.25 0.50
CA PHE A 192 22.65 13.27 -0.05
C PHE A 192 24.09 13.12 0.48
N ASP A 193 24.23 12.58 1.68
CA ASP A 193 25.49 12.27 2.34
C ASP A 193 26.32 11.22 1.61
N ILE A 194 25.71 10.40 0.74
CA ILE A 194 26.39 9.38 -0.09
C ILE A 194 26.29 9.65 -1.61
N ALA A 195 25.71 10.78 -2.01
CA ALA A 195 25.57 11.12 -3.42
C ALA A 195 26.94 11.24 -4.11
N TRP A 196 27.08 10.66 -5.30
CA TRP A 196 28.31 10.62 -6.11
C TRP A 196 29.49 9.83 -5.49
N GLN A 197 29.24 9.06 -4.43
CA GLN A 197 30.28 8.23 -3.80
C GLN A 197 30.34 6.80 -4.36
N GLY A 198 29.33 6.38 -5.12
CA GLY A 198 29.24 5.02 -5.67
C GLY A 198 28.92 3.94 -4.63
N THR A 199 28.45 4.32 -3.43
CA THR A 199 28.17 3.44 -2.29
C THR A 199 26.68 3.23 -2.03
N ALA A 200 25.79 3.84 -2.82
CA ALA A 200 24.35 3.68 -2.68
C ALA A 200 23.90 2.27 -3.08
N ASP A 201 23.07 1.67 -2.24
CA ASP A 201 22.42 0.39 -2.52
C ASP A 201 21.29 0.58 -3.56
N PRO A 202 21.34 -0.10 -4.73
CA PRO A 202 20.31 0.02 -5.76
C PRO A 202 19.06 -0.83 -5.51
N ASP A 203 19.06 -1.74 -4.54
CA ASP A 203 18.06 -2.80 -4.41
C ASP A 203 16.63 -2.27 -4.26
N GLY A 204 16.45 -1.19 -3.48
CA GLY A 204 15.14 -0.56 -3.33
C GLY A 204 14.59 0.03 -4.63
N MET A 205 15.46 0.59 -5.47
CA MET A 205 15.07 1.12 -6.78
C MET A 205 14.77 -0.02 -7.77
N LEU A 206 15.60 -1.07 -7.78
CA LEU A 206 15.37 -2.27 -8.59
C LEU A 206 14.05 -2.94 -8.22
N ALA A 207 13.77 -3.12 -6.92
CA ALA A 207 12.50 -3.67 -6.45
C ALA A 207 11.29 -2.84 -6.91
N ALA A 208 11.41 -1.50 -6.91
CA ALA A 208 10.36 -0.61 -7.41
C ALA A 208 10.15 -0.75 -8.93
N ILE A 209 11.22 -0.91 -9.71
CA ILE A 209 11.17 -1.16 -11.16
C ILE A 209 10.51 -2.51 -11.45
N ASP A 210 10.97 -3.58 -10.79
CA ASP A 210 10.46 -4.93 -10.99
C ASP A 210 8.97 -5.04 -10.63
N THR A 211 8.57 -4.39 -9.54
CA THR A 211 7.16 -4.30 -9.15
C THR A 211 6.32 -3.59 -10.22
N ALA A 212 6.82 -2.51 -10.81
CA ALA A 212 6.13 -1.83 -11.90
C ALA A 212 6.01 -2.71 -13.16
N ILE A 213 7.07 -3.45 -13.50
CA ILE A 213 7.07 -4.40 -14.62
C ILE A 213 6.00 -5.47 -14.40
N ARG A 214 5.93 -6.05 -13.19
CA ARG A 214 4.94 -7.07 -12.83
C ARG A 214 3.51 -6.55 -12.96
N LEU A 215 3.23 -5.36 -12.44
CA LEU A 215 1.92 -4.71 -12.57
C LEU A 215 1.54 -4.43 -14.03
N CYS A 216 2.51 -4.10 -14.88
CA CYS A 216 2.31 -3.91 -16.32
C CYS A 216 2.06 -5.23 -17.07
N GLN A 217 2.68 -6.33 -16.65
CA GLN A 217 2.51 -7.65 -17.29
C GLN A 217 1.13 -8.25 -17.01
N ASN A 218 0.60 -8.03 -15.81
CA ASN A 218 -0.67 -8.57 -15.35
C ASN A 218 -1.87 -7.66 -15.67
N ARG A 219 -1.71 -6.65 -16.53
CA ARG A 219 -2.83 -5.79 -16.95
C ARG A 219 -3.80 -6.60 -17.82
N PRO A 220 -5.11 -6.62 -17.50
CA PRO A 220 -6.10 -7.39 -18.25
C PRO A 220 -6.21 -6.96 -19.73
N ASP A 221 -5.90 -5.70 -20.06
CA ASP A 221 -5.98 -5.18 -21.44
C ASP A 221 -4.76 -5.49 -22.31
N ARG A 222 -3.75 -6.19 -21.77
CA ARG A 222 -2.52 -6.47 -22.53
C ARG A 222 -2.73 -7.73 -23.39
N GLN A 223 -3.24 -7.55 -24.61
CA GLN A 223 -3.03 -8.55 -25.66
C GLN A 223 -1.52 -8.75 -25.82
N PRO A 224 -1.01 -10.00 -25.83
CA PRO A 224 0.41 -10.24 -26.03
C PRO A 224 0.82 -9.69 -27.41
N ALA A 225 1.94 -8.97 -27.46
CA ALA A 225 2.43 -8.32 -28.68
C ALA A 225 2.59 -9.30 -29.87
N SER A 226 2.80 -10.58 -29.59
CA SER A 226 2.85 -11.66 -30.59
C SER A 226 1.52 -11.88 -31.33
N GLN A 227 0.37 -11.56 -30.74
CA GLN A 227 -0.95 -11.67 -31.40
C GLN A 227 -1.34 -10.42 -32.21
N GLN A 228 -0.65 -9.29 -32.01
CA GLN A 228 -0.90 -8.07 -32.78
C GLN A 228 -0.18 -8.06 -34.13
N LEU A 229 0.97 -8.74 -34.25
CA LEU A 229 1.71 -8.87 -35.51
C LEU A 229 1.03 -9.83 -36.50
N GLN A 230 0.39 -10.90 -36.03
CA GLN A 230 -0.35 -11.83 -36.90
C GLN A 230 -1.64 -11.24 -37.50
N LYS A 231 -2.18 -10.15 -36.96
CA LYS A 231 -3.37 -9.47 -37.50
C LYS A 231 -3.06 -8.39 -38.55
N GLN A 232 -1.79 -8.13 -38.83
CA GLN A 232 -1.38 -7.19 -39.87
C GLN A 232 -0.87 -7.89 -41.13
N GLU A 233 -0.80 -9.23 -41.15
CA GLU A 233 -0.36 -10.03 -42.30
C GLU A 233 -1.49 -10.83 -42.98
N ASP A 234 -2.75 -10.68 -42.52
CA ASP A 234 -3.98 -11.18 -43.17
C ASP A 234 -4.85 -10.00 -43.65
#